data_AF-A0A944N536-F1
#
_entry.id   AF-A0A944N536-F1
#
_cell.length_a   1.000
_cell.length_b   1.000
_cell.length_c   1.000
_cell.angle_alpha   90.00
_cell.angle_beta   90.00
_cell.angle_gamma   90.00
#
_symmetry.space_group_name_H-M   'P 1'
#
loop_
_entity.id
_entity.type
_entity.pdbx_description
1 polymer ?
#
loop_
_entity_poly.entity_id
_entity_poly.type
_entity_poly.pdbx_seq_one_letter_code
_entity_poly.pdbx_strand_id
1 'polypeptide(L)' 'QIFPENISSISLHKKHGFRQNGTREKIALTTIGSMAGLWRDVVLLERRSKRVGI' A
#
# COMPACT_ATOMS: atom_id res chain seq x y z
N GLN A 1 1.03 -3.09 -2.27
CA GLN A 1 1.63 -2.09 -1.37
C GLN A 1 1.34 -0.71 -1.97
N ILE A 2 0.94 0.27 -1.17
CA ILE A 2 0.45 1.58 -1.68
C ILE A 2 1.03 2.70 -0.83
N PHE A 3 1.41 3.81 -1.45
CA PHE A 3 1.81 5.03 -0.74
C PHE A 3 0.65 5.57 0.13
N PRO A 4 0.90 5.95 1.40
CA PRO A 4 -0.13 6.46 2.31
C PRO A 4 -0.94 7.62 1.73
N GLU A 5 -0.30 8.48 0.94
CA GLU A 5 -0.88 9.67 0.33
C GLU A 5 -1.93 9.35 -0.74
N ASN A 6 -1.92 8.14 -1.30
CA ASN A 6 -2.88 7.71 -2.30
C ASN A 6 -4.16 7.15 -1.64
N ILE A 7 -4.91 8.07 -1.00
CA ILE A 7 -6.15 7.79 -0.28
C ILE A 7 -7.19 7.12 -1.21
N SER A 8 -7.26 7.54 -2.47
CA SER A 8 -8.19 6.99 -3.46
C SER A 8 -7.96 5.50 -3.72
N SER A 9 -6.70 5.10 -3.97
CA SER A 9 -6.36 3.69 -4.15
C SER A 9 -6.56 2.89 -2.86
N ILE A 10 -6.22 3.44 -1.69
CA ILE A 10 -6.46 2.78 -0.41
C ILE A 10 -7.96 2.51 -0.19
N SER A 11 -8.80 3.52 -0.45
CA SER A 11 -10.27 3.39 -0.35
C SER A 11 -10.81 2.34 -1.31
N LEU A 12 -10.33 2.33 -2.56
CA LEU A 12 -10.73 1.33 -3.55
C LEU A 12 -10.40 -0.10 -3.08
N HIS A 13 -9.20 -0.33 -2.56
CA HIS A 13 -8.81 -1.65 -2.05
C HIS A 13 -9.64 -2.04 -0.82
N LYS A 14 -9.87 -1.11 0.11
CA LYS A 14 -10.75 -1.33 1.27
C LYS A 14 -12.15 -1.78 0.83
N LYS A 15 -12.74 -1.13 -0.19
CA LYS A 15 -14.05 -1.52 -0.76
C LYS A 15 -14.04 -2.94 -1.34
N HIS A 16 -12.91 -3.42 -1.86
CA HIS A 16 -12.77 -4.77 -2.42
C HIS A 16 -12.37 -5.84 -1.38
N GLY A 17 -12.47 -5.52 -0.08
CA GLY A 17 -12.22 -6.46 1.01
C GLY A 17 -10.74 -6.63 1.35
N PHE A 18 -9.88 -5.71 0.93
CA PHE A 18 -8.53 -5.63 1.47
C PHE A 18 -8.55 -4.92 2.83
N ARG A 19 -7.71 -5.38 3.75
CA ARG A 19 -7.47 -4.76 5.05
C ARG A 19 -6.03 -4.26 5.15
N GLN A 20 -5.83 -3.20 5.91
CA GLN A 20 -4.49 -2.69 6.21
C GLN A 20 -3.83 -3.57 7.26
N ASN A 21 -2.65 -4.08 6.94
CA ASN A 21 -1.83 -4.90 7.83
C ASN A 21 -0.84 -4.09 8.65
N GLY A 22 -0.44 -2.93 8.12
CA GLY A 22 0.56 -2.06 8.73
C GLY A 22 1.18 -1.13 7.70
N THR A 23 2.09 -0.30 8.16
CA THR A 23 2.85 0.63 7.35
C THR A 23 4.33 0.32 7.53
N ARG A 24 5.08 0.27 6.43
CA ARG A 24 6.54 0.19 6.46
C ARG A 24 7.09 1.57 6.24
N GLU A 25 7.93 2.03 7.16
CA GLU A 25 8.46 3.38 7.14
C GLU A 25 9.74 3.46 6.29
N LYS A 26 9.85 4.49 5.45
CA LYS A 26 11.07 4.85 4.69
C LYS A 26 11.71 3.69 3.93
N ILE A 27 10.91 2.88 3.25
CA ILE A 27 11.41 1.75 2.43
C ILE A 27 11.36 1.99 0.93
N ALA A 28 10.70 3.06 0.48
CA ALA A 28 10.54 3.36 -0.94
C ALA A 28 11.25 4.67 -1.31
N LEU A 29 12.40 4.57 -1.99
CA LEU A 29 13.10 5.72 -2.53
C LEU A 29 12.41 6.19 -3.84
N THR A 30 12.04 7.45 -3.88
CA THR A 30 11.52 8.07 -5.10
C THR A 30 12.70 8.56 -5.93
N THR A 31 12.82 8.13 -7.19
CA THR A 31 13.95 8.50 -8.06
C THR A 31 13.61 9.55 -9.10
N ILE A 32 12.32 9.84 -9.30
CA ILE A 32 11.81 10.73 -10.35
C ILE A 32 10.74 11.68 -9.81
N GLY A 33 10.51 12.80 -10.51
CA GLY A 33 9.50 13.79 -10.16
C GLY A 33 9.92 14.73 -9.03
N SER A 34 8.99 15.56 -8.56
CA SER A 34 9.24 16.60 -7.54
C SER A 34 9.65 16.07 -6.16
N MET A 35 9.47 14.78 -5.92
CA MET A 35 9.86 14.12 -4.66
C MET A 35 11.07 13.20 -4.83
N ALA A 36 11.83 13.34 -5.93
CA ALA A 36 13.04 12.57 -6.15
C ALA A 36 14.04 12.76 -4.99
N GLY A 37 14.67 11.66 -4.55
CA GLY A 37 15.57 11.60 -3.41
C GLY A 37 14.90 11.33 -2.06
N LEU A 38 13.57 11.37 -1.99
CA LEU A 38 12.84 11.16 -0.73
C LEU A 38 12.48 9.70 -0.52
N TRP A 39 12.76 9.21 0.69
CA TRP A 39 12.26 7.94 1.20
C TRP A 39 10.84 8.11 1.71
N ARG A 40 9.96 7.20 1.30
CA ARG A 40 8.54 7.21 1.65
C ARG A 40 8.11 5.93 2.33
N ASP A 41 7.04 6.11 3.09
CA ASP A 41 6.35 5.04 3.77
C ASP A 41 5.44 4.30 2.79
N VAL A 42 5.10 3.07 3.14
CA VAL A 42 4.29 2.21 2.29
C VAL A 42 3.29 1.44 3.13
N VAL A 43 2.01 1.58 2.79
CA VAL A 43 0.92 0.83 3.40
C VAL A 43 0.86 -0.57 2.80
N LEU A 44 0.88 -1.56 3.69
CA LEU A 44 0.63 -2.96 3.37
C LEU A 44 -0.86 -3.25 3.47
N LEU A 45 -1.40 -3.79 2.39
CA LEU A 45 -2.78 -4.25 2.30
C LEU A 45 -2.78 -5.75 2.03
N GLU A 46 -3.63 -6.49 2.72
CA GLU A 46 -3.85 -7.91 2.46
C GLU A 46 -5.33 -8.19 2.19
N ARG A 47 -5.61 -9.28 1.47
CA ARG A 47 -6.94 -9.87 1.36
C ARG A 47 -6.81 -11.37 1.56
N ARG A 48 -7.46 -11.91 2.60
CA ARG A 48 -7.44 -13.35 2.88
C ARG A 48 -8.51 -14.05 2.05
N SER A 49 -8.12 -15.09 1.31
CA SER A 49 -9.07 -16.01 0.68
C SER A 49 -9.75 -16.85 1.74
N LYS A 50 -11.06 -17.10 1.57
CA LYS A 50 -11.81 -18.07 2.38
C LYS A 50 -11.71 -19.51 1.83
N ARG A 51 -11.21 -19.68 0.60
CA ARG A 51 -10.90 -20.99 0.01
C ARG A 51 -9.43 -21.31 0.22
N VAL A 52 -9.17 -22.55 0.61
CA VAL A 52 -7.83 -23.14 0.72
C VAL A 52 -7.82 -24.36 -0.20
N GLY A 53 -6.88 -24.45 -1.15
CA GLY A 53 -6.79 -25.57 -2.11
C GLY A 53 -7.62 -25.43 -3.40
N ILE A 54 -7.53 -26.46 -4.26
CA ILE A 54 -8.37 -26.68 -5.45
C ILE A 54 -9.55 -27.58 -5.05
#